data_AF-A0A7C1RZ57-F1
#
_entry.id   AF-A0A7C1RZ57-F1
#
_cell.length_a   1.000
_cell.length_b   1.000
_cell.length_c   1.000
_cell.angle_alpha   90.00
_cell.angle_beta   90.00
_cell.angle_gamma   90.00
#
_symmetry.space_group_name_H-M   'P 1'
#
loop_
_entity.id
_entity.type
_entity.pdbx_description
1 polymer ?
#
loop_
_entity_poly.entity_id
_entity_poly.type
_entity_poly.pdbx_seq_one_letter_code
_entity_poly.pdbx_strand_id
1 'polypeptide(L)' 'AIDIPKSNVLIYHTEAGSRIAARPSGTEPKIKFYISVNHPLESSSDFDNVEQKLDEKIRGITKELGV' A
#
# COMPACT_ATOMS: atom_id res chain seq x y z
N ALA A 1 -3.23 22.34 -24.08
CA ALA A 1 -3.35 21.53 -22.86
C ALA A 1 -3.40 20.06 -23.26
N ILE A 2 -2.73 19.16 -22.53
CA ILE A 2 -2.76 17.71 -22.80
C ILE A 2 -3.93 17.14 -22.01
N ASP A 3 -4.82 16.41 -22.68
CA ASP A 3 -5.94 15.74 -22.04
C ASP A 3 -5.48 14.42 -21.43
N ILE A 4 -5.57 14.31 -20.11
CA ILE A 4 -5.12 13.13 -19.36
C ILE A 4 -6.36 12.36 -18.90
N PRO A 5 -6.51 11.08 -19.29
CA PRO A 5 -7.70 10.31 -18.94
C PRO A 5 -7.81 10.08 -17.44
N LYS A 6 -9.04 10.03 -16.94
CA LYS A 6 -9.34 9.75 -15.54
C LYS A 6 -8.86 8.34 -15.16
N SER A 7 -8.09 8.24 -14.07
CA SER A 7 -7.60 6.97 -13.55
C SER A 7 -8.75 6.08 -13.03
N ASN A 8 -8.79 4.83 -13.46
CA ASN A 8 -9.64 3.79 -12.88
C ASN A 8 -8.89 3.11 -11.72
N VAL A 9 -8.91 3.76 -10.56
CA VAL A 9 -8.23 3.32 -9.34
C VAL A 9 -9.03 3.73 -8.12
N LEU A 10 -9.13 2.85 -7.14
CA LEU A 10 -9.58 3.19 -5.79
C LEU A 10 -8.35 3.37 -4.92
N ILE A 11 -8.29 4.48 -4.16
CA ILE A 11 -7.20 4.76 -3.23
C ILE A 11 -7.81 5.08 -1.87
N TYR A 12 -7.47 4.28 -0.87
CA TYR A 12 -7.82 4.49 0.53
C TYR A 12 -6.60 5.00 1.28
N HIS A 13 -6.84 6.01 2.12
CA HIS A 13 -5.86 6.59 3.01
C HIS A 13 -6.35 6.37 4.43
N THR A 14 -5.48 5.87 5.31
CA THR A 14 -5.78 5.75 6.73
C THR A 14 -5.24 6.95 7.49
N GLU A 15 -5.86 7.30 8.62
CA GLU A 15 -5.36 8.36 9.51
C GLU A 15 -3.94 8.07 10.00
N ALA A 16 -3.59 6.79 10.15
CA ALA A 16 -2.24 6.31 10.47
C ALA A 16 -1.27 6.35 9.26
N GLY A 17 -1.58 7.09 8.20
CA GLY A 17 -0.67 7.36 7.07
C GLY A 17 -0.44 6.19 6.12
N SER A 18 -1.16 5.08 6.25
CA SER A 18 -1.05 3.95 5.30
C SER A 18 -1.94 4.20 4.08
N ARG A 19 -1.54 3.67 2.93
CA ARG A 19 -2.27 3.83 1.66
C ARG A 19 -2.46 2.48 0.99
N ILE A 20 -3.69 2.20 0.60
CA ILE A 20 -4.05 0.99 -0.15
C ILE A 20 -4.71 1.44 -1.45
N ALA A 21 -4.18 0.98 -2.58
CA ALA A 21 -4.78 1.23 -3.89
C ALA A 21 -5.14 -0.08 -4.59
N ALA A 22 -6.31 -0.10 -5.24
CA ALA A 22 -6.78 -1.22 -6.05
C ALA A 22 -7.14 -0.72 -7.44
N ARG A 23 -6.67 -1.43 -8.47
CA ARG A 23 -7.01 -1.12 -9.87
C ARG A 23 -7.10 -2.39 -10.72
N PRO A 24 -7.94 -2.41 -11.76
CA PRO A 24 -7.85 -3.44 -12.78
C PRO A 24 -6.51 -3.36 -13.51
N SER A 25 -5.94 -4.52 -13.80
CA SER A 25 -4.83 -4.65 -14.75
C SER A 25 -5.34 -4.35 -16.16
N GLY A 26 -4.50 -3.71 -16.97
CA GLY A 26 -4.85 -3.38 -18.36
C GLY A 26 -4.66 -4.54 -19.35
N THR A 27 -3.90 -5.57 -18.97
CA THR A 27 -3.49 -6.67 -19.87
C THR A 27 -4.00 -8.04 -19.47
N GLU A 28 -4.39 -8.23 -18.20
CA GLU A 28 -4.83 -9.53 -17.67
C GLU A 28 -6.08 -9.34 -16.81
N PRO A 29 -6.96 -10.35 -16.68
CA PRO A 29 -8.17 -10.27 -15.85
C PRO A 29 -7.83 -10.40 -14.35
N LYS A 30 -7.04 -9.46 -13.82
CA LYS A 30 -6.57 -9.40 -12.43
C LYS A 30 -6.73 -8.01 -11.86
N ILE A 31 -6.94 -7.93 -10.55
CA ILE A 31 -6.84 -6.67 -9.79
C ILE A 31 -5.43 -6.55 -9.21
N LYS A 32 -4.79 -5.40 -9.41
CA LYS A 32 -3.50 -5.06 -8.79
C LYS A 32 -3.75 -4.28 -7.51
N PHE A 33 -3.21 -4.79 -6.41
CA PHE A 33 -3.19 -4.11 -5.12
C PHE A 33 -1.81 -3.48 -4.88
N TYR A 34 -1.81 -2.25 -4.39
CA TYR A 34 -0.62 -1.55 -3.94
C TYR A 34 -0.84 -1.18 -2.47
N ILE A 35 0.00 -1.71 -1.59
CA ILE A 35 -0.06 -1.45 -0.15
C ILE A 35 1.20 -0.69 0.23
N SER A 36 1.00 0.46 0.87
CA SER A 36 2.08 1.30 1.40
C SER A 36 1.83 1.55 2.88
N VAL A 37 2.81 1.19 3.69
CA VAL A 37 2.85 1.43 5.13
C VAL A 37 4.08 2.28 5.44
N ASN A 38 4.01 3.02 6.53
CA ASN A 38 5.14 3.76 7.07
C ASN A 38 5.08 3.71 8.60
N HIS A 39 6.21 4.03 9.21
CA HIS A 39 6.38 4.21 10.63
C HIS A 39 7.58 5.15 10.84
N PRO A 40 7.56 6.03 11.86
CA PRO A 40 8.73 6.82 12.23
C PRO A 40 9.94 5.93 12.52
N LEU A 41 11.13 6.43 12.15
CA LEU A 41 12.42 5.81 12.42
C LEU A 41 13.27 6.84 13.18
N GLU A 42 13.37 6.68 14.49
CA GLU A 42 14.05 7.64 15.38
C GLU A 42 15.58 7.54 15.28
N SER A 43 16.10 6.34 15.04
CA SER A 43 17.52 6.06 14.88
C SER A 43 17.74 4.98 13.82
N SER A 44 18.90 5.00 13.16
CA SER A 44 19.30 3.92 12.26
C SER A 44 19.44 2.58 12.96
N SER A 45 19.71 2.57 14.28
CA SER A 45 19.75 1.35 15.09
C SER A 45 18.41 0.63 15.20
N ASP A 46 17.30 1.33 14.97
CA ASP A 46 15.95 0.79 15.15
C ASP A 46 15.41 0.20 13.83
N PHE A 47 16.19 0.25 12.75
CA PHE A 47 15.76 -0.12 11.41
C PHE A 47 15.15 -1.52 11.36
N ASP A 48 15.88 -2.54 11.82
CA ASP A 48 15.42 -3.94 11.75
C ASP A 48 14.11 -4.14 12.53
N ASN A 49 13.95 -3.45 13.68
CA ASN A 49 12.73 -3.52 14.48
C ASN A 49 11.54 -2.86 13.77
N VAL A 50 11.76 -1.69 13.16
CA VAL A 50 10.72 -0.96 12.44
C VAL A 50 10.34 -1.69 11.16
N GLU A 51 11.31 -2.23 10.43
CA GLU A 51 11.09 -3.07 9.25
C GLU A 51 10.21 -4.27 9.60
N GLN A 52 10.54 -5.01 10.66
CA GLN A 52 9.72 -6.13 11.11
C GLN A 52 8.26 -5.73 11.39
N LYS A 53 8.03 -4.59 12.07
CA LYS A 53 6.67 -4.10 12.34
C LYS A 53 5.91 -3.75 11.06
N LEU A 54 6.58 -3.13 10.09
CA LEU A 54 5.98 -2.78 8.80
C LEU A 54 5.61 -4.05 8.01
N ASP A 55 6.47 -5.05 8.03
CA ASP A 55 6.25 -6.36 7.45
C ASP A 55 5.05 -7.09 8.06
N GLU A 56 4.96 -7.10 9.39
CA GLU A 56 3.81 -7.66 10.11
C GLU A 56 2.51 -6.93 9.74
N LYS A 57 2.57 -5.61 9.60
CA LYS A 57 1.42 -4.80 9.17
C LYS A 57 0.99 -5.11 7.73
N ILE A 58 1.93 -5.25 6.79
CA ILE A 58 1.63 -5.68 5.41
C ILE A 58 0.98 -7.05 5.43
N ARG A 59 1.56 -8.03 6.16
CA ARG A 59 0.99 -9.38 6.28
C ARG A 59 -0.44 -9.36 6.83
N GLY A 60 -0.71 -8.54 7.84
CA GLY A 60 -2.05 -8.36 8.40
C GLY A 60 -3.05 -7.83 7.36
N ILE A 61 -2.71 -6.73 6.69
CA ILE A 61 -3.56 -6.12 5.66
C ILE A 61 -3.84 -7.10 4.52
N THR A 62 -2.79 -7.75 4.01
CA THR A 62 -2.90 -8.74 2.93
C THR A 62 -3.84 -9.89 3.32
N LYS A 63 -3.71 -10.40 4.56
CA LYS A 63 -4.58 -11.45 5.09
C LYS A 63 -6.04 -11.01 5.21
N GLU A 64 -6.29 -9.80 5.72
CA GLU A 64 -7.65 -9.27 5.90
C GLU A 64 -8.34 -8.97 4.56
N LEU A 65 -7.60 -8.51 3.56
CA LEU A 65 -8.10 -8.28 2.21
C LEU A 65 -8.25 -9.57 1.39
N GLY A 66 -7.62 -10.68 1.84
CA GLY A 66 -7.63 -11.96 1.13
C GLY A 66 -6.86 -11.92 -0.20
N VAL A 67 -5.77 -11.15 -0.25
CA VAL A 67 -4.94 -10.95 -1.46
C VAL A 67 -3.55 -11.58 -1.36
#